data_AF-A0A4P7L3Y2-F1
#
_entry.id   AF-A0A4P7L3Y2-F1
#
_cell.length_a   1.000
_cell.length_b   1.000
_cell.length_c   1.000
_cell.angle_alpha   90.00
_cell.angle_beta   90.00
_cell.angle_gamma   90.00
#
_symmetry.space_group_name_H-M   'P 1'
#
loop_
_entity.id
_entity.type
_entity.pdbx_description
1 polymer ?
#
loop_
_entity_poly.entity_id
_entity_poly.type
_entity_poly.pdbx_seq_one_letter_code
_entity_poly.pdbx_strand_id
1 'polypeptide(L)' 'MKFEELSEQSQEAAREVLVYTLKKEIDSRGDIASNRAKYLTHAIRNSFIALEAEQPKRGSGED' A
#
# COMPACT_ATOMS: atom_id res chain seq x y z
N MET A 1 -11.56 7.21 -1.85
CA MET A 1 -10.28 7.34 -2.54
C MET A 1 -9.89 5.98 -3.08
N LYS A 2 -9.46 5.90 -4.34
CA LYS A 2 -8.86 4.73 -4.96
C LYS A 2 -7.34 4.87 -4.92
N PHE A 3 -6.61 3.78 -5.09
CA PHE A 3 -5.13 3.81 -4.99
C PHE A 3 -4.46 4.65 -6.08
N GLU A 4 -5.02 4.65 -7.29
CA GLU A 4 -4.60 5.49 -8.39
C GLU A 4 -4.82 6.99 -8.13
N GLU A 5 -5.57 7.34 -7.09
CA GLU A 5 -5.80 8.71 -6.63
C GLU A 5 -4.84 9.11 -5.49
N LEU A 6 -3.97 8.21 -5.03
CA LEU A 6 -2.92 8.55 -4.06
C LEU A 6 -1.80 9.34 -4.72
N SER A 7 -1.05 10.09 -3.90
CA SER A 7 0.21 10.70 -4.35
C SER A 7 1.15 9.66 -4.98
N GLU A 8 1.95 10.08 -5.96
CA GLU A 8 2.93 9.20 -6.63
C GLU A 8 3.89 8.57 -5.60
N GLN A 9 4.30 9.34 -4.58
CA GLN A 9 5.14 8.85 -3.49
C GLN A 9 4.46 7.72 -2.69
N SER A 10 3.18 7.87 -2.34
CA SER A 10 2.41 6.82 -1.66
C SER A 10 2.26 5.58 -2.54
N GLN A 11 2.05 5.76 -3.85
CA GLN A 11 1.94 4.64 -4.79
C GLN A 11 3.27 3.88 -4.92
N GLU A 12 4.39 4.58 -4.99
CA GLU A 12 5.72 3.99 -5.07
C GLU A 12 6.05 3.23 -3.79
N ALA A 13 5.88 3.86 -2.61
CA ALA A 13 6.10 3.22 -1.32
C ALA A 13 5.24 1.96 -1.14
N ALA A 14 3.98 1.98 -1.56
CA ALA A 14 3.12 0.80 -1.50
C ALA A 14 3.60 -0.34 -2.42
N ARG A 15 4.12 -0.01 -3.62
CA ARG A 15 4.70 -1.01 -4.54
C ARG A 15 5.97 -1.61 -3.95
N GLU A 16 6.84 -0.81 -3.34
CA GLU A 16 8.06 -1.29 -2.68
C GLU A 16 7.74 -2.22 -1.52
N VAL A 17 6.83 -1.82 -0.63
CA VAL A 17 6.38 -2.66 0.50
C VAL A 17 5.76 -3.96 0.01
N LEU A 18 4.96 -3.93 -1.08
CA LEU A 18 4.39 -5.14 -1.68
C LEU A 18 5.47 -6.08 -2.20
N VAL A 19 6.42 -5.58 -3.00
CA VAL A 19 7.52 -6.39 -3.54
C VAL A 19 8.36 -6.99 -2.41
N TYR A 20 8.69 -6.20 -1.40
CA TYR A 20 9.44 -6.67 -0.23
C TYR A 20 8.68 -7.77 0.52
N THR A 21 7.39 -7.57 0.78
CA THR A 21 6.55 -8.54 1.50
C THR A 21 6.43 -9.86 0.74
N LEU A 22 6.21 -9.80 -0.58
CA LEU A 22 6.11 -11.00 -1.42
C LEU A 22 7.45 -11.75 -1.46
N LYS A 23 8.57 -11.04 -1.59
CA LYS A 23 9.91 -11.65 -1.52
C LYS A 23 10.11 -12.36 -0.18
N LYS A 24 9.78 -11.73 0.95
CA LYS A 24 9.91 -12.36 2.27
C LYS A 24 9.05 -13.60 2.46
N GLU A 25 7.84 -13.64 1.92
CA GLU A 25 6.99 -14.83 1.96
C GLU A 25 7.60 -15.97 1.12
N ILE A 26 8.08 -15.66 -0.09
CA ILE A 26 8.74 -16.65 -0.97
C ILE A 26 10.05 -17.16 -0.33
N ASP A 27 10.89 -16.29 0.20
CA ASP A 27 12.14 -16.67 0.86
C ASP A 27 11.89 -17.59 2.08
N SER A 28 10.76 -17.41 2.76
CA SER A 28 10.38 -18.18 3.94
C SER A 28 9.79 -19.56 3.62
N ARG A 29 8.98 -19.66 2.55
CA ARG A 29 8.18 -20.86 2.25
C ARG A 29 8.60 -21.59 0.96
N GLY A 30 9.43 -20.95 0.14
CA GLY A 30 9.76 -21.39 -1.22
C GLY A 30 8.70 -21.05 -2.27
N ASP A 31 7.49 -20.67 -1.84
CA ASP A 31 6.37 -20.30 -2.72
C ASP A 31 5.43 -19.27 -2.07
N ILE A 32 4.47 -18.81 -2.86
CA ILE A 32 3.33 -18.06 -2.33
C ILE A 32 2.05 -18.45 -3.07
N ALA A 33 1.05 -18.90 -2.30
CA ALA A 33 -0.26 -19.22 -2.83
C ALA A 33 -0.95 -17.97 -3.42
N SER A 34 -1.63 -18.11 -4.55
CA SER A 34 -2.26 -16.99 -5.26
C SER A 34 -3.26 -16.20 -4.40
N ASN A 35 -4.03 -16.89 -3.55
CA ASN A 35 -4.97 -16.25 -2.61
C ASN A 35 -4.24 -15.38 -1.57
N ARG A 36 -3.09 -15.86 -1.07
CA ARG A 36 -2.24 -15.11 -0.13
C ARG A 36 -1.63 -13.88 -0.79
N ALA A 37 -1.11 -14.03 -2.01
CA ALA A 37 -0.59 -12.91 -2.79
C ALA A 37 -1.67 -11.83 -3.03
N LYS A 38 -2.88 -12.24 -3.44
CA LYS A 38 -4.02 -11.32 -3.61
C LYS A 38 -4.38 -10.61 -2.30
N TYR A 39 -4.47 -11.34 -1.20
CA TYR A 39 -4.77 -10.76 0.12
C TYR A 39 -3.75 -9.69 0.51
N LEU A 40 -2.44 -9.98 0.38
CA LEU A 40 -1.38 -9.04 0.73
C LEU A 40 -1.43 -7.77 -0.12
N THR A 41 -1.65 -7.92 -1.43
CA THR A 41 -1.82 -6.79 -2.35
C THR A 41 -2.99 -5.89 -1.92
N HIS A 42 -4.15 -6.47 -1.59
CA HIS A 42 -5.30 -5.71 -1.13
C HIS A 42 -5.07 -5.04 0.23
N ALA A 43 -4.48 -5.76 1.19
CA ALA A 43 -4.21 -5.24 2.52
C ALA A 43 -3.27 -4.03 2.46
N ILE A 44 -2.15 -4.14 1.75
CA ILE A 44 -1.17 -3.05 1.60
C ILE A 44 -1.80 -1.85 0.88
N ARG A 45 -2.50 -2.09 -0.24
CA ARG A 45 -3.20 -1.01 -0.98
C ARG A 45 -4.15 -0.24 -0.06
N ASN A 46 -4.96 -0.95 0.72
CA ASN A 46 -5.96 -0.33 1.59
C ASN A 46 -5.32 0.43 2.76
N SER A 47 -4.22 -0.07 3.32
CA SER A 47 -3.49 0.65 4.38
C SER A 47 -2.95 1.99 3.91
N PHE A 48 -2.40 2.07 2.69
CA PHE A 48 -1.94 3.35 2.14
C PHE A 48 -3.08 4.33 1.85
N ILE A 49 -4.22 3.82 1.34
CA ILE A 49 -5.43 4.64 1.17
C ILE A 49 -5.89 5.20 2.51
N ALA A 50 -5.91 4.38 3.57
CA ALA A 50 -6.30 4.83 4.90
C ALA A 50 -5.33 5.88 5.44
N LEU A 51 -4.01 5.64 5.34
CA LEU A 51 -2.99 6.57 5.81
C LEU A 51 -3.10 7.96 5.17
N GLU A 52 -3.28 8.02 3.85
CA GLU A 52 -3.38 9.31 3.14
C GLU A 52 -4.73 10.00 3.37
N ALA A 53 -5.80 9.23 3.58
CA ALA A 53 -7.11 9.77 3.97
C ALA A 53 -7.13 10.28 5.41
N GLU A 54 -6.34 9.68 6.30
CA GLU A 54 -6.17 10.10 7.69
C GLU A 54 -5.25 11.32 7.82
N GLN A 55 -4.38 11.60 6.85
CA GLN A 55 -3.69 12.89 6.82
C GLN A 55 -4.73 13.98 6.57
N PRO A 56 -5.05 14.83 7.56
CA PRO A 56 -5.91 15.97 7.29
C PRO A 56 -5.19 16.78 6.22
N LYS A 57 -5.89 17.09 5.12
CA LYS A 57 -5.43 18.10 4.14
C LYS A 57 -4.87 19.24 4.98
N ARG A 58 -3.55 19.43 4.99
CA ARG A 58 -2.92 20.51 5.75
C ARG A 58 -3.69 21.77 5.39
N GLY A 59 -4.35 22.35 6.39
CA GLY A 59 -5.32 23.40 6.20
C GLY A 59 -4.72 24.49 5.32
N SER A 60 -5.37 24.76 4.19
CA SER A 60 -5.31 26.07 3.57
C SER A 60 -6.01 27.02 4.54
N GLY A 61 -5.26 27.48 5.55
CA GLY A 61 -5.66 28.61 6.35
C GLY A 61 -5.53 29.85 5.47
N GLU A 62 -6.65 30.39 5.04
CA GLU A 62 -6.79 31.80 4.70
C GLU A 62 -8.10 32.27 5.36
N ASP A 63 -7.94 32.92 6.51
CA ASP A 63 -8.86 33.92 7.04
C ASP A 63 -8.87 35.16 6.13
#